data_AF-A0A5K1AWI7-F1
#
_entry.id   AF-A0A5K1AWI7-F1
#
_cell.length_a   1.000
_cell.length_b   1.000
_cell.length_c   1.000
_cell.angle_alpha   90.00
_cell.angle_beta   90.00
_cell.angle_gamma   90.00
#
_symmetry.space_group_name_H-M   'P 1'
#
loop_
_entity.id
_entity.type
_entity.pdbx_description
1 polymer ?
#
loop_
_entity_poly.entity_id
_entity_poly.type
_entity_poly.pdbx_seq_one_letter_code
_entity_poly.pdbx_strand_id
1 'polypeptide(L)'
;YLSNGRFMNADHQAVVNANCSRLSIATFQNPSPDAIVYPLKIREGEASIMEEPITFAEMYKRKMARDLELARLKKLAKEDKSEQQVEEIAKAKSINEILA
;
A
#
# COMPACT_ATOMS: atom_id res chain seq x y z
N TYR A 1 11.55 3.94 -1.98
CA TYR A 1 12.11 4.04 -3.34
C TYR A 1 13.31 4.98 -3.41
N LEU A 2 13.13 6.30 -3.22
CA LEU A 2 14.19 7.31 -3.39
C LEU A 2 15.48 7.02 -2.59
N SER A 3 15.33 6.47 -1.39
CA SER A 3 16.43 6.13 -0.48
C SER A 3 17.12 4.80 -0.79
N ASN A 4 16.78 4.10 -1.87
CA ASN A 4 17.23 2.73 -2.16
C ASN A 4 17.05 1.75 -0.97
N GLY A 5 15.96 1.90 -0.20
CA GLY A 5 15.67 1.04 0.95
C GLY A 5 16.36 1.46 2.27
N ARG A 6 17.13 2.55 2.28
CA ARG A 6 17.83 3.03 3.48
C ARG A 6 16.89 3.63 4.53
N PHE A 7 15.80 4.22 4.07
CA PHE A 7 14.72 4.69 4.95
C PHE A 7 13.55 3.73 4.84
N MET A 8 13.17 3.16 5.98
CA MET A 8 12.07 2.21 6.10
C MET A 8 10.75 2.96 6.26
N ASN A 9 9.67 2.35 5.78
CA ASN A 9 8.32 2.86 6.02
C ASN A 9 7.96 2.69 7.50
N ALA A 10 7.23 3.64 8.07
CA ALA A 10 6.71 3.51 9.43
C ALA A 10 5.46 2.62 9.42
N ASP A 11 5.55 1.46 10.08
CA ASP A 11 4.36 0.68 10.42
C ASP A 11 3.68 1.32 11.64
N HIS A 12 2.44 1.73 11.47
CA HIS A 12 1.71 2.49 12.49
C HIS A 12 0.25 2.08 12.52
N GLN A 13 -0.31 2.00 13.73
CA GLN A 13 -1.72 1.67 13.95
C GLN A 13 -2.38 2.68 14.89
N ALA A 14 -3.68 2.86 14.72
CA ALA A 14 -4.54 3.49 15.72
C ALA A 14 -5.42 2.42 16.37
N VAL A 15 -5.51 2.44 17.70
CA VAL A 15 -6.37 1.54 18.47
C VAL A 15 -7.56 2.33 19.01
N VAL A 16 -8.74 1.71 18.99
CA VAL A 16 -9.98 2.30 19.52
C VAL A 16 -9.87 2.52 21.03
N ASN A 17 -10.43 3.63 21.52
CA ASN A 17 -10.55 3.91 22.95
C ASN A 17 -12.00 3.69 23.38
N ALA A 18 -12.21 2.94 24.47
CA ALA A 18 -13.55 2.59 24.96
C ALA A 18 -14.26 3.75 25.69
N ASN A 19 -13.52 4.76 26.14
CA ASN A 19 -14.00 5.77 27.08
C ASN A 19 -14.05 7.18 26.48
N CYS A 20 -13.31 7.45 25.41
CA CYS A 20 -13.28 8.77 24.81
C CYS A 20 -13.16 8.72 23.28
N SER A 21 -13.70 9.73 22.62
CA SER A 21 -13.51 9.93 21.19
C SER A 21 -12.10 10.44 20.90
N ARG A 22 -11.52 9.99 19.77
CA ARG A 22 -10.23 10.47 19.26
C ARG A 22 -10.43 11.05 17.87
N LEU A 23 -10.05 12.32 17.68
CA LEU A 23 -9.95 12.95 16.37
C LEU A 23 -8.48 13.04 15.95
N SER A 24 -8.19 12.82 14.67
CA SER A 24 -6.86 13.02 14.10
C SER A 24 -6.96 13.58 12.70
N ILE A 25 -6.03 14.48 12.40
CA ILE A 25 -5.88 15.10 11.09
C ILE A 25 -4.51 14.67 10.57
N ALA A 26 -4.49 13.99 9.42
CA ALA A 26 -3.27 13.58 8.75
C ALA A 26 -3.14 14.32 7.43
N THR A 27 -1.95 14.87 7.17
CA THR A 27 -1.61 15.50 5.89
C THR A 27 -0.51 14.71 5.22
N PHE A 28 -0.69 14.36 3.96
CA PHE A 28 0.30 13.62 3.18
C PHE A 28 0.88 14.53 2.10
N GLN A 29 2.21 14.65 2.10
CA GLN A 29 2.95 15.36 1.06
C GLN A 29 3.44 14.35 0.04
N ASN A 30 2.91 14.42 -1.18
CA ASN A 30 3.20 13.48 -2.25
C ASN A 30 3.79 14.21 -3.47
N PRO A 31 4.63 13.54 -4.29
CA PRO A 31 5.03 14.04 -5.60
C PRO A 31 3.83 14.26 -6.53
N SER A 32 4.06 15.03 -7.61
CA SER A 32 3.11 15.13 -8.72
C SER A 32 2.83 13.74 -9.33
N PRO A 33 1.61 13.44 -9.82
CA PRO A 33 1.28 12.12 -10.39
C PRO A 33 2.21 11.65 -11.52
N ASP A 34 2.70 12.58 -12.33
CA ASP A 34 3.63 12.37 -13.44
C ASP A 34 5.11 12.35 -13.03
N ALA A 35 5.42 12.69 -11.77
CA ALA A 35 6.80 12.66 -11.27
C ALA A 35 7.36 11.24 -11.33
N ILE A 36 8.60 11.12 -11.79
CA ILE A 36 9.29 9.82 -11.92
C ILE A 36 9.92 9.42 -10.58
N VAL A 37 9.59 8.22 -10.12
CA VAL A 37 10.06 7.60 -8.89
C VAL A 37 11.18 6.61 -9.22
N TYR A 38 12.36 6.85 -8.65
CA TYR A 38 13.56 5.99 -8.76
C TYR A 38 14.51 6.23 -7.58
N PRO A 39 15.47 5.33 -7.30
CA PRO A 39 16.51 5.58 -6.29
C PRO A 39 17.41 6.76 -6.70
N LEU A 40 17.52 7.79 -5.85
CA LEU A 40 18.30 9.00 -6.18
C LEU A 40 19.81 8.79 -6.07
N LYS A 41 20.23 7.84 -5.23
CA LYS A 41 21.63 7.48 -5.03
C LYS A 41 21.74 6.01 -4.69
N ILE A 42 22.55 5.29 -5.47
CA ILE A 42 22.93 3.90 -5.25
C ILE A 42 24.42 3.92 -4.89
N ARG A 43 24.81 3.28 -3.78
CA ARG A 43 26.23 3.21 -3.40
C ARG A 43 26.95 2.12 -4.19
N GLU A 44 28.27 2.22 -4.24
CA GLU A 44 29.10 1.16 -4.81
C GLU A 44 28.82 -0.18 -4.11
N GLY A 45 28.54 -1.21 -4.91
CA GLY A 45 28.16 -2.54 -4.42
C GLY A 45 26.69 -2.72 -4.03
N GLU A 46 25.85 -1.68 -4.05
CA GLU A 46 24.39 -1.82 -3.84
C GLU A 46 23.66 -2.06 -5.17
N ALA A 47 22.68 -2.97 -5.16
CA ALA A 47 21.74 -3.12 -6.27
C ALA A 47 20.59 -2.11 -6.15
N SER A 48 20.00 -1.75 -7.29
CA SER A 48 18.76 -0.97 -7.32
C SER A 48 17.59 -1.80 -6.78
N ILE A 49 16.74 -1.20 -5.95
CA ILE A 49 15.48 -1.82 -5.49
C ILE A 49 14.36 -1.79 -6.54
N MET A 50 14.60 -1.17 -7.70
CA MET A 50 13.65 -1.06 -8.81
C MET A 50 14.35 -1.49 -10.10
N GLU A 51 13.65 -2.26 -10.93
CA GLU A 51 14.11 -2.63 -12.27
C GLU A 51 14.09 -1.43 -13.22
N GLU A 52 13.01 -0.64 -13.17
CA GLU A 52 12.83 0.55 -14.00
C GLU A 52 12.22 1.72 -13.20
N PRO A 53 12.48 2.98 -13.61
CA PRO A 53 11.75 4.15 -13.11
C PRO A 53 10.27 4.10 -13.53
N ILE A 54 9.37 4.49 -12.63
CA ILE A 54 7.92 4.55 -12.89
C ILE A 54 7.35 5.89 -12.43
N THR A 55 6.17 6.27 -12.90
CA THR A 55 5.48 7.48 -12.41
C THR A 55 4.97 7.28 -10.98
N PHE A 56 4.78 8.37 -10.24
CA PHE A 56 4.19 8.32 -8.91
C PHE A 56 2.78 7.73 -8.93
N ALA A 57 1.97 8.07 -9.95
CA ALA A 57 0.65 7.50 -10.14
C ALA A 57 0.69 5.97 -10.28
N GLU A 58 1.61 5.43 -11.07
CA GLU A 58 1.78 3.99 -11.26
C GLU A 58 2.28 3.31 -9.97
N MET A 59 3.24 3.92 -9.28
CA MET A 59 3.72 3.45 -7.98
C MET A 59 2.57 3.35 -6.96
N TYR A 60 1.75 4.40 -6.88
CA TYR A 60 0.60 4.45 -5.97
C TYR A 60 -0.44 3.39 -6.32
N LYS A 61 -0.75 3.21 -7.62
CA LYS A 61 -1.66 2.15 -8.10
C LYS A 61 -1.17 0.76 -7.70
N ARG A 62 0.12 0.44 -7.91
CA ARG A 62 0.75 -0.82 -7.50
C ARG A 62 0.67 -1.03 -5.98
N LYS A 63 0.91 0.03 -5.20
CA LYS A 63 0.84 -0.02 -3.73
C LYS A 63 -0.57 -0.34 -3.25
N MET A 64 -1.58 0.38 -3.76
CA MET A 64 -2.99 0.12 -3.43
C MET A 64 -3.43 -1.29 -3.83
N ALA A 65 -2.99 -1.76 -5.00
CA ALA A 65 -3.30 -3.10 -5.45
C ALA A 65 -2.81 -4.19 -4.49
N ARG A 66 -1.56 -4.05 -4.05
CA ARG A 66 -0.95 -4.98 -3.10
C ARG A 66 -1.64 -4.96 -1.75
N ASP A 67 -2.01 -3.77 -1.25
CA ASP A 67 -2.69 -3.64 0.04
C ASP A 67 -4.06 -4.35 0.03
N LEU A 68 -4.80 -4.22 -1.07
CA LEU A 68 -6.09 -4.90 -1.25
C LEU A 68 -5.92 -6.42 -1.32
N GLU A 69 -4.95 -6.92 -2.09
CA GLU A 69 -4.70 -8.36 -2.15
C GLU A 69 -4.25 -8.91 -0.79
N LEU A 70 -3.40 -8.19 -0.06
CA LEU A 70 -2.99 -8.58 1.29
C LEU A 70 -4.19 -8.65 2.25
N ALA A 71 -5.12 -7.69 2.17
CA ALA A 71 -6.33 -7.69 2.97
C ALA A 71 -7.22 -8.90 2.63
N ARG A 72 -7.38 -9.22 1.35
CA ARG A 72 -8.09 -10.40 0.87
C ARG A 72 -7.44 -11.70 1.34
N LEU A 73 -6.12 -11.84 1.25
CA LEU A 73 -5.40 -13.01 1.74
C LEU A 73 -5.51 -13.17 3.26
N LYS A 74 -5.43 -12.06 4.02
CA LYS A 74 -5.66 -12.07 5.48
C LYS A 74 -7.07 -12.50 5.84
N LYS A 75 -8.06 -12.08 5.06
CA LYS A 75 -9.46 -12.50 5.24
C LYS A 75 -9.58 -14.00 4.96
N LEU A 76 -9.09 -14.49 3.82
CA LEU A 76 -9.12 -15.91 3.47
C LEU A 76 -8.42 -16.80 4.51
N ALA A 77 -7.26 -16.40 5.01
CA ALA A 77 -6.53 -17.13 6.07
C ALA A 77 -7.27 -17.15 7.42
N LYS A 78 -8.15 -16.19 7.67
CA LYS A 78 -9.04 -16.17 8.86
C LYS A 78 -10.32 -16.98 8.62
N GLU A 79 -10.69 -17.17 7.35
CA GLU A 79 -11.91 -17.78 6.85
C GLU A 79 -11.70 -19.20 6.31
N ASP A 80 -10.80 -19.99 6.91
CA ASP A 80 -10.90 -21.46 6.92
C ASP A 80 -12.20 -21.96 7.65
N LYS A 81 -13.30 -21.19 7.52
CA LYS A 81 -14.69 -21.46 7.87
C LYS A 81 -15.61 -20.95 6.73
N SER A 82 -16.08 -21.92 5.93
CA SER A 82 -17.16 -21.95 4.90
C SER A 82 -17.02 -21.19 3.55
N GLU A 83 -17.35 -21.90 2.48
CA GLU A 83 -17.27 -21.53 1.04
C GLU A 83 -18.03 -20.23 0.66
N GLN A 84 -19.07 -19.86 1.41
CA GLN A 84 -19.89 -18.67 1.15
C GLN A 84 -19.11 -17.34 1.35
N GLN A 85 -18.09 -17.32 2.22
CA GLN A 85 -17.32 -16.10 2.50
C GLN A 85 -16.30 -15.79 1.39
N VAL A 86 -15.77 -16.83 0.73
CA VAL A 86 -14.83 -16.72 -0.39
C VAL A 86 -15.46 -16.01 -1.58
N GLU A 87 -16.73 -16.29 -1.86
CA GLU A 87 -17.48 -15.73 -2.98
C GLU A 87 -17.79 -14.23 -2.80
N GLU A 88 -17.93 -13.78 -1.55
CA GLU A 88 -18.16 -12.37 -1.22
C GLU A 88 -16.86 -11.55 -1.29
N ILE A 89 -15.71 -12.16 -0.97
CA ILE A 89 -14.39 -11.53 -1.17
C ILE A 89 -14.09 -11.32 -2.66
N ALA A 90 -14.45 -12.29 -3.51
CA ALA A 90 -14.26 -12.18 -4.95
C ALA A 90 -15.10 -11.06 -5.58
N LYS A 91 -16.18 -10.63 -4.91
CA LYS A 91 -17.03 -9.50 -5.32
C LYS A 91 -16.55 -8.14 -4.81
N ALA A 92 -15.46 -8.08 -4.05
CA ALA A 92 -14.89 -6.81 -3.61
C ALA A 92 -14.40 -5.99 -4.81
N LYS A 93 -14.70 -4.69 -4.80
CA LYS A 93 -14.43 -3.77 -5.92
C LYS A 93 -12.97 -3.82 -6.37
N SER A 94 -12.77 -3.85 -7.68
CA SER A 94 -11.42 -3.82 -8.25
C SER A 94 -10.77 -2.45 -8.03
N ILE A 95 -9.43 -2.40 -7.97
CA ILE A 95 -8.67 -1.14 -7.84
C ILE A 95 -9.12 -0.08 -8.83
N ASN A 96 -9.44 -0.49 -10.07
CA ASN A 96 -9.86 0.43 -11.13
C ASN A 96 -11.21 1.06 -10.84
N GLU A 97 -12.09 0.42 -10.06
CA GLU A 97 -13.40 0.96 -9.64
C GLU A 97 -13.30 1.87 -8.41
N ILE A 98 -12.20 1.80 -7.67
CA ILE A 98 -11.94 2.61 -6.47
C ILE A 98 -11.22 3.92 -6.83
N LEU A 99 -10.40 3.90 -7.88
CA LEU A 99 -9.60 5.04 -8.33
C LEU A 99 -10.28 5.86 -9.45
N ALA A 100 -11.50 5.51 -9.86
CA ALA A 100 -12.30 6.22 -10.87
C ALA A 100 -13.06 7.41 -10.28
#